data_AF-A0A835PM26-F1
#
_entry.id   AF-A0A835PM26-F1
#
_cell.length_a   1.000
_cell.length_b   1.000
_cell.length_c   1.000
_cell.angle_alpha   90.00
_cell.angle_beta   90.00
_cell.angle_gamma   90.00
#
_symmetry.space_group_name_H-M   'P 1'
#
loop_
_entity.id
_entity.type
_entity.pdbx_description
1 polymer ?
#
loop_
_entity_poly.entity_id
_entity_poly.type
_entity_poly.pdbx_seq_one_letter_code
_entity_poly.pdbx_strand_id
1 'polypeptide(L)'
;MAEHEDKATANGARVKKLAAFQRKALAHALSFPSVERVVYSTCSIHQEENEDVVMSVLPLATSLNFELGTPFPRWPRRGLPVFEGAEHLLRTDPSGDTQGFFIALFVKKLSSIDKSPIPRRKNRVIPRTLKLPFPSTKISLTWMHHEMKKKQCSER
;
A
#
# COMPACT_ATOMS: atom_id res chain seq x y z
N MET A 1 -42.28 -10.48 -1.98
CA MET A 1 -41.14 -10.66 -2.91
C MET A 1 -40.26 -9.41 -3.03
N ALA A 2 -40.44 -8.37 -2.21
CA ALA A 2 -39.75 -7.07 -2.35
C ALA A 2 -38.51 -6.87 -1.43
N GLU A 3 -38.11 -7.87 -0.65
CA GLU A 3 -37.06 -7.69 0.38
C GLU A 3 -35.65 -8.12 -0.05
N HIS A 4 -35.48 -8.65 -1.27
CA HIS A 4 -34.19 -9.16 -1.74
C HIS A 4 -33.36 -8.13 -2.53
N GLU A 5 -34.00 -7.12 -3.14
CA GLU A 5 -33.31 -6.15 -3.98
C GLU A 5 -32.57 -5.06 -3.17
N ASP A 6 -33.10 -4.69 -2.00
CA ASP A 6 -32.55 -3.59 -1.19
C ASP A 6 -31.25 -3.98 -0.45
N LYS A 7 -31.06 -5.28 -0.18
CA LYS A 7 -29.83 -5.78 0.47
C LYS A 7 -28.65 -5.83 -0.50
N ALA A 8 -28.89 -6.17 -1.76
CA ALA A 8 -27.85 -6.27 -2.78
C ALA A 8 -27.31 -4.87 -3.15
N THR A 9 -28.19 -3.88 -3.27
CA THR A 9 -27.83 -2.47 -3.53
C THR A 9 -27.07 -1.87 -2.36
N ALA A 10 -27.51 -2.08 -1.11
CA ALA A 10 -26.81 -1.64 0.09
C ALA A 10 -25.41 -2.28 0.22
N ASN A 11 -25.28 -3.57 -0.09
CA ASN A 11 -23.99 -4.26 -0.08
C ASN A 11 -23.05 -3.71 -1.17
N GLY A 12 -23.57 -3.48 -2.39
CA GLY A 12 -22.80 -2.87 -3.48
C GLY A 12 -22.32 -1.45 -3.15
N ALA A 13 -23.15 -0.63 -2.51
CA ALA A 13 -22.76 0.71 -2.06
C ALA A 13 -21.63 0.66 -1.02
N ARG A 14 -21.68 -0.28 -0.08
CA ARG A 14 -20.63 -0.50 0.93
C ARG A 14 -19.32 -0.91 0.27
N VAL A 15 -19.35 -1.87 -0.67
CA VAL A 15 -18.16 -2.33 -1.41
C VAL A 15 -17.51 -1.17 -2.16
N LYS A 16 -18.29 -0.35 -2.88
CA LYS A 16 -17.76 0.83 -3.59
C LYS A 16 -17.07 1.83 -2.67
N LYS A 17 -17.67 2.11 -1.50
CA LYS A 17 -17.09 3.01 -0.50
C LYS A 17 -15.77 2.46 0.06
N LEU A 18 -15.72 1.15 0.31
CA LEU A 18 -14.51 0.48 0.78
C LEU A 18 -13.40 0.49 -0.29
N ALA A 19 -13.73 0.17 -1.54
CA ALA A 19 -12.80 0.26 -2.66
C ALA A 19 -12.24 1.69 -2.85
N ALA A 20 -13.08 2.72 -2.66
CA ALA A 20 -12.61 4.11 -2.69
C ALA A 20 -11.58 4.42 -1.58
N PHE A 21 -11.77 3.87 -0.38
CA PHE A 21 -10.79 3.99 0.71
C PHE A 21 -9.49 3.22 0.40
N GLN A 22 -9.62 1.98 -0.07
CA GLN A 22 -8.48 1.13 -0.45
C GLN A 22 -7.61 1.79 -1.52
N ARG A 23 -8.22 2.40 -2.56
CA ARG A 23 -7.51 3.18 -3.59
C ARG A 23 -6.68 4.31 -2.99
N LYS A 24 -7.26 5.10 -2.08
CA LYS A 24 -6.57 6.20 -1.40
C LYS A 24 -5.40 5.70 -0.55
N ALA A 25 -5.61 4.63 0.20
CA ALA A 25 -4.57 4.04 1.04
C ALA A 25 -3.39 3.50 0.20
N LEU A 26 -3.69 2.79 -0.90
CA LEU A 26 -2.67 2.26 -1.80
C LEU A 26 -1.89 3.38 -2.51
N ALA A 27 -2.58 4.39 -3.02
CA ALA A 27 -1.94 5.58 -3.60
C ALA A 27 -1.02 6.28 -2.60
N HIS A 28 -1.46 6.41 -1.34
CA HIS A 28 -0.63 6.99 -0.28
C HIS A 28 0.61 6.13 0.01
N ALA A 29 0.47 4.80 0.09
CA ALA A 29 1.59 3.90 0.30
C ALA A 29 2.64 3.98 -0.81
N LEU A 30 2.22 4.11 -2.07
CA LEU A 30 3.12 4.27 -3.22
C LEU A 30 3.88 5.61 -3.20
N SER A 31 3.33 6.64 -2.55
CA SER A 31 3.92 7.98 -2.52
C SER A 31 5.13 8.13 -1.59
N PHE A 32 5.39 7.14 -0.72
CA PHE A 32 6.54 7.19 0.18
C PHE A 32 7.87 7.13 -0.61
N PRO A 33 8.80 8.07 -0.41
CA PRO A 33 9.97 8.23 -1.28
C PRO A 33 10.92 7.02 -1.23
N SER A 34 11.10 6.44 -0.05
CA SER A 34 12.01 5.31 0.19
C SER A 34 11.35 3.93 0.02
N VAL A 35 10.08 3.87 -0.38
CA VAL A 35 9.41 2.59 -0.64
C VAL A 35 9.87 2.04 -1.98
N GLU A 36 10.30 0.79 -1.96
CA GLU A 36 10.72 0.05 -3.16
C GLU A 36 9.70 -1.02 -3.58
N ARG A 37 8.91 -1.53 -2.64
CA ARG A 37 7.92 -2.57 -2.89
C ARG A 37 6.68 -2.32 -2.05
N VAL A 38 5.51 -2.45 -2.65
CA VAL A 38 4.21 -2.40 -1.96
C VAL A 38 3.42 -3.64 -2.31
N VAL A 39 2.92 -4.33 -1.29
CA VAL A 39 1.98 -5.42 -1.47
C VAL A 39 0.60 -4.91 -1.07
N TYR A 40 -0.34 -5.04 -2.00
CA TYR A 40 -1.75 -4.84 -1.74
C TYR A 40 -2.43 -6.21 -1.68
N SER A 41 -3.22 -6.46 -0.64
CA SER A 41 -3.93 -7.73 -0.49
C SER A 41 -5.28 -7.55 0.17
N THR A 42 -6.22 -8.42 -0.19
CA THR A 42 -7.58 -8.45 0.38
C THR A 42 -8.00 -9.90 0.60
N CYS A 43 -8.91 -10.12 1.56
CA CYS A 43 -9.64 -11.39 1.69
C CYS A 43 -11.01 -11.27 0.99
N SER A 44 -11.01 -10.82 -0.26
CA SER A 44 -12.22 -10.59 -1.06
C SER A 44 -12.13 -11.31 -2.41
N ILE A 45 -13.29 -11.76 -2.89
CA ILE A 45 -13.45 -12.29 -4.26
C ILE A 45 -13.92 -11.22 -5.25
N HIS A 46 -14.35 -10.06 -4.74
CA HIS A 46 -14.98 -9.00 -5.51
C HIS A 46 -13.95 -8.23 -6.34
N GLN A 47 -14.22 -8.07 -7.65
CA GLN A 47 -13.34 -7.35 -8.56
C GLN A 47 -13.18 -5.88 -8.17
N GLU A 48 -14.24 -5.28 -7.62
CA GLU A 48 -14.28 -3.87 -7.24
C GLU A 48 -13.26 -3.52 -6.15
N GLU A 49 -12.94 -4.48 -5.28
CA GLU A 49 -11.93 -4.35 -4.22
C GLU A 49 -10.56 -4.86 -4.67
N ASN A 50 -10.45 -5.45 -5.87
CA ASN A 50 -9.27 -6.17 -6.31
C ASN A 50 -8.70 -5.49 -7.56
N GLU A 51 -9.03 -6.01 -8.75
CA GLU A 51 -8.51 -5.51 -10.03
C GLU A 51 -8.86 -4.05 -10.26
N ASP A 52 -10.07 -3.61 -9.89
CA ASP A 52 -10.49 -2.22 -10.13
C ASP A 52 -9.70 -1.23 -9.28
N VAL A 53 -9.34 -1.63 -8.05
CA VAL A 53 -8.45 -0.84 -7.18
C VAL A 53 -7.08 -0.73 -7.83
N VAL A 54 -6.48 -1.86 -8.24
CA VAL A 54 -5.16 -1.90 -8.89
C VAL A 54 -5.15 -1.08 -10.18
N MET A 55 -6.10 -1.33 -11.07
CA MET A 55 -6.26 -0.65 -12.35
C MET A 55 -6.34 0.87 -12.17
N SER A 56 -7.08 1.34 -11.16
CA SER A 56 -7.21 2.77 -10.90
C SER A 56 -5.92 3.45 -10.41
N VAL A 57 -5.02 2.72 -9.73
CA VAL A 57 -3.77 3.28 -9.20
C VAL A 57 -2.58 3.10 -10.13
N LEU A 58 -2.68 2.22 -11.15
CA LEU A 58 -1.59 1.93 -12.07
C LEU A 58 -1.00 3.18 -12.76
N PRO A 59 -1.79 4.15 -13.25
CA PRO A 59 -1.22 5.36 -13.85
C PRO A 59 -0.33 6.15 -12.88
N LEU A 60 -0.74 6.23 -11.61
CA LEU A 60 0.05 6.86 -10.54
C LEU A 60 1.28 6.00 -10.19
N ALA A 61 1.13 4.69 -10.09
CA ALA A 61 2.23 3.78 -9.81
C ALA A 61 3.34 3.93 -10.88
N THR A 62 2.95 3.93 -12.16
CA THR A 62 3.86 4.10 -13.30
C THR A 62 4.58 5.44 -13.26
N SER A 63 3.90 6.54 -12.94
CA SER A 63 4.55 7.87 -12.82
C SER A 63 5.54 7.94 -11.66
N LEU A 64 5.38 7.09 -10.65
CA LEU A 64 6.29 6.91 -9.51
C LEU A 64 7.34 5.81 -9.74
N ASN A 65 7.50 5.35 -11.00
CA ASN A 65 8.41 4.28 -11.41
C ASN A 65 8.11 2.90 -10.81
N PHE A 66 6.88 2.62 -10.39
CA PHE A 66 6.46 1.27 -10.02
C PHE A 66 5.93 0.49 -11.22
N GLU A 67 6.08 -0.83 -11.17
CA GLU A 67 5.45 -1.81 -12.07
C GLU A 67 4.84 -2.96 -11.26
N LEU A 68 3.95 -3.73 -11.89
CA LEU A 68 3.45 -4.96 -11.29
C LEU A 68 4.51 -6.06 -11.37
N GLY A 69 4.91 -6.58 -10.21
CA GLY A 69 5.71 -7.79 -10.10
C GLY A 69 4.81 -9.03 -10.11
N THR A 70 5.41 -10.20 -10.42
CA THR A 70 4.70 -11.49 -10.39
C THR A 70 5.05 -12.26 -9.09
N PRO A 71 4.31 -12.08 -7.99
CA PRO A 71 4.51 -12.89 -6.80
C PRO A 71 4.12 -14.34 -7.09
N PHE A 72 4.90 -15.28 -6.55
CA PHE A 72 4.67 -16.72 -6.71
C PHE A 72 4.42 -17.16 -8.18
N PRO A 73 5.43 -17.10 -9.07
CA PRO A 73 5.24 -17.34 -10.51
C PRO A 73 4.61 -18.69 -10.88
N ARG A 74 4.77 -19.70 -10.02
CA ARG A 74 4.19 -21.05 -10.20
C ARG A 74 2.76 -21.18 -9.72
N TRP A 75 2.22 -20.18 -9.01
CA TRP A 75 0.82 -20.21 -8.61
C TRP A 75 -0.05 -20.27 -9.88
N PRO A 76 -1.13 -21.04 -9.95
CA PRO A 76 -1.86 -21.21 -11.21
C PRO A 76 -2.87 -20.09 -11.48
N ARG A 77 -3.52 -19.57 -10.43
CA ARG A 77 -4.67 -18.68 -10.57
C ARG A 77 -4.25 -17.20 -10.52
N ARG A 78 -4.62 -16.44 -11.55
CA ARG A 78 -4.25 -15.03 -11.69
C ARG A 78 -5.45 -14.10 -11.54
N GLY A 79 -5.17 -12.80 -11.60
CA GLY A 79 -6.20 -11.76 -11.69
C GLY A 79 -7.10 -11.94 -12.91
N LEU A 80 -8.29 -11.35 -12.84
CA LEU A 80 -9.21 -11.32 -13.97
C LEU A 80 -8.62 -10.45 -15.09
N PRO A 81 -8.75 -10.84 -16.38
CA PRO A 81 -8.14 -10.13 -17.50
C PRO A 81 -8.92 -8.85 -17.87
N VAL A 82 -9.06 -7.93 -16.92
CA VAL A 82 -9.80 -6.67 -17.08
C VAL A 82 -8.90 -5.50 -17.47
N PHE A 83 -7.58 -5.68 -17.38
CA PHE A 83 -6.56 -4.75 -17.88
C PHE A 83 -5.26 -5.50 -18.21
N GLU A 84 -4.37 -4.88 -19.00
CA GLU A 84 -3.05 -5.43 -19.37
C GLU A 84 -2.11 -5.55 -18.16
N GLY A 85 -1.56 -6.74 -17.91
CA GLY A 85 -0.72 -7.02 -16.73
C GLY A 85 -1.49 -7.61 -15.55
N ALA A 86 -2.80 -7.86 -15.69
CA ALA A 86 -3.59 -8.56 -14.66
C ALA A 86 -3.10 -10.00 -14.39
N GLU A 87 -2.36 -10.60 -15.32
CA GLU A 87 -1.66 -11.88 -15.17
C GLU A 87 -0.53 -11.85 -14.13
N HIS A 88 -0.14 -10.67 -13.64
CA HIS A 88 0.79 -10.51 -12.54
C HIS A 88 0.11 -10.55 -11.16
N LEU A 89 -1.22 -10.47 -11.12
CA LEU A 89 -1.99 -10.49 -9.87
C LEU A 89 -2.28 -11.92 -9.44
N LEU A 90 -2.41 -12.17 -8.14
CA LEU A 90 -2.73 -13.48 -7.60
C LEU A 90 -4.16 -13.50 -7.08
N ARG A 91 -4.90 -14.56 -7.42
CA ARG A 91 -6.20 -14.88 -6.81
C ARG A 91 -6.17 -16.26 -6.17
N THR A 92 -6.99 -16.44 -5.15
CA THR A 92 -7.34 -17.72 -4.55
C THR A 92 -8.86 -17.79 -4.41
N ASP A 93 -9.43 -18.95 -4.74
CA ASP A 93 -10.86 -19.15 -4.53
C ASP A 93 -11.14 -19.45 -3.06
N PRO A 94 -12.36 -19.14 -2.59
CA PRO A 94 -12.87 -19.70 -1.35
C PRO A 94 -12.78 -21.23 -1.39
N SER A 95 -12.26 -21.83 -0.32
CA SER A 95 -12.23 -23.28 -0.14
C SER A 95 -12.71 -23.66 1.25
N GLY A 96 -13.79 -24.44 1.35
CA GLY A 96 -14.46 -24.69 2.62
C GLY A 96 -14.91 -23.38 3.27
N ASP A 97 -14.47 -23.14 4.50
CA ASP A 97 -14.80 -21.92 5.27
C ASP A 97 -13.83 -20.76 5.03
N THR A 98 -12.87 -20.89 4.10
CA THR A 98 -11.92 -19.82 3.79
C THR A 98 -12.51 -18.80 2.83
N GLN A 99 -12.29 -17.51 3.12
CA GLN A 99 -12.57 -16.44 2.17
C GLN A 99 -11.52 -16.46 1.06
N GLY A 100 -11.92 -16.15 -0.18
CA GLY A 100 -10.96 -15.96 -1.27
C GLY A 100 -9.97 -14.84 -0.95
N PHE A 101 -8.80 -14.89 -1.58
CA PHE A 101 -7.69 -13.97 -1.30
C PHE A 101 -7.11 -13.40 -2.60
N PHE A 102 -6.67 -12.15 -2.55
CA PHE A 102 -6.09 -11.43 -3.68
C PHE A 102 -4.76 -10.77 -3.29
N ILE A 103 -3.79 -10.74 -4.22
CA ILE A 103 -2.50 -10.04 -4.05
C ILE A 103 -2.12 -9.29 -5.32
N ALA A 104 -1.69 -8.05 -5.16
CA ALA A 104 -0.94 -7.28 -6.15
C ALA A 104 0.40 -6.83 -5.55
N LEU A 105 1.48 -7.05 -6.29
CA LEU A 105 2.83 -6.62 -5.91
C LEU A 105 3.26 -5.47 -6.82
N PHE A 106 3.54 -4.30 -6.26
CA PHE A 106 4.19 -3.20 -6.94
C PHE A 106 5.67 -3.19 -6.61
N VAL A 107 6.53 -3.08 -7.62
CA VAL A 107 7.99 -3.01 -7.47
C VAL A 107 8.50 -1.76 -8.17
N LYS A 108 9.33 -0.98 -7.48
CA LYS A 108 9.97 0.21 -8.04
C LYS A 108 11.07 -0.22 -9.01
N LYS A 109 11.02 0.27 -10.24
CA LYS A 109 12.10 0.14 -11.22
C LYS A 109 13.31 0.86 -10.65
N LEU A 110 14.37 0.12 -10.39
CA LEU A 110 15.68 0.75 -10.20
C LEU A 110 16.04 1.38 -11.54
N SER A 111 16.13 2.71 -11.58
CA SER A 111 16.85 3.34 -12.67
C SER A 111 18.23 2.70 -12.69
N SER A 112 18.64 2.18 -13.83
CA SER A 112 19.97 1.65 -14.03
C SER A 112 20.97 2.77 -13.75
N ILE A 113 21.37 2.92 -12.49
CA ILE A 113 22.55 3.68 -12.13
C ILE A 113 23.66 2.99 -12.91
N ASP A 114 24.26 3.76 -13.82
CA ASP A 114 25.44 3.44 -14.58
C ASP A 114 26.32 2.43 -13.82
N LYS A 115 26.63 1.29 -14.47
CA LYS A 115 27.51 0.24 -13.93
C LYS A 115 28.97 0.72 -13.90
N SER A 116 29.23 1.98 -13.60
CA SER A 116 30.57 2.41 -13.24
C SER A 116 30.94 1.69 -11.94
N PRO A 117 32.18 1.17 -11.81
CA PRO A 117 32.56 0.40 -10.64
C PRO A 117 32.49 1.30 -9.41
N ILE A 118 31.54 1.03 -8.52
CA ILE A 118 31.51 1.62 -7.19
C ILE A 118 32.87 1.30 -6.54
N PRO A 119 33.69 2.29 -6.12
CA PRO A 119 34.93 2.01 -5.42
C PRO A 119 34.58 1.21 -4.17
N ARG A 120 35.14 0.00 -4.07
CA ARG A 120 34.95 -0.89 -2.91
C ARG A 120 35.21 -0.07 -1.64
N ARG A 121 34.16 0.12 -0.85
CA ARG A 121 34.24 0.78 0.46
C ARG A 121 35.09 -0.11 1.35
N LYS A 122 36.40 0.19 1.46
CA LYS A 122 37.32 -0.52 2.38
C LYS A 122 36.69 -0.47 3.77
N ASN A 123 36.62 -1.63 4.43
CA ASN A 123 36.17 -1.79 5.81
C ASN A 123 36.82 -0.71 6.68
N ARG A 124 36.07 0.34 7.02
CA ARG A 124 36.51 1.31 8.01
C ARG A 124 36.17 0.67 9.36
N VAL A 125 37.20 0.12 10.01
CA VAL A 125 37.17 -0.20 11.44
C VAL A 125 36.61 1.05 12.14
N ILE A 126 35.47 0.92 12.81
CA ILE A 126 34.85 2.01 13.55
C ILE A 126 35.75 2.29 14.76
N PRO A 127 36.46 3.43 14.85
CA PRO A 127 37.07 3.81 16.10
C PRO A 127 35.94 4.19 17.05
N ARG A 128 35.87 3.52 18.20
CA ARG A 128 34.99 3.89 19.31
C ARG A 128 35.43 5.25 19.82
N THR A 129 34.82 6.32 19.30
CA THR A 129 34.50 7.61 19.96
C THR A 129 34.38 8.70 18.91
N LEU A 130 33.18 9.21 18.66
CA LEU A 130 33.01 10.57 18.16
C LEU A 130 31.69 11.14 18.73
N LYS A 131 31.86 12.20 19.52
CA LYS A 131 30.79 13.00 20.15
C LYS A 131 29.96 13.66 19.05
N LEU A 132 28.64 13.46 19.08
CA LEU A 132 27.70 14.16 18.20
C LEU A 132 27.55 15.62 18.69
N PRO A 133 27.69 16.64 17.83
CA PRO A 133 27.24 17.98 18.16
C PRO A 133 25.72 18.04 17.96
N PHE A 134 24.98 18.10 19.06
CA PHE A 134 23.56 18.45 19.05
C PHE A 134 23.39 19.92 18.60
N PRO A 135 22.64 20.23 17.53
CA PRO A 135 22.10 21.56 17.36
C PRO A 135 20.87 21.72 18.25
N SER A 136 20.95 22.63 19.22
CA SER A 136 19.83 23.09 20.04
C SER A 136 18.89 23.93 19.18
N THR A 137 17.80 23.33 18.70
CA THR A 137 16.67 24.09 18.17
C THR A 137 15.69 24.38 19.31
N LYS A 138 15.67 25.65 19.73
CA LYS A 138 14.70 26.18 20.69
C LYS A 138 13.30 26.16 20.07
N ILE A 139 12.46 25.23 20.51
CA ILE A 139 11.02 25.25 20.24
C ILE A 139 10.36 26.12 21.30
N SER A 140 9.66 27.17 20.87
CA SER A 140 8.94 28.12 21.73
C SER A 140 7.74 27.46 22.41
N LEU A 141 7.57 27.71 23.71
CA LEU A 141 6.73 26.97 24.66
C LEU A 141 5.22 27.32 24.62
N THR A 142 4.71 27.99 23.59
CA THR A 142 3.34 28.55 23.61
C THR A 142 2.27 27.65 23.00
N TRP A 143 2.61 26.49 22.41
CA TRP A 143 1.62 25.62 21.75
C TRP A 143 1.36 24.27 22.45
N MET A 144 1.94 24.03 23.63
CA MET A 144 1.70 22.80 24.41
C MET A 144 0.70 22.95 25.56
N HIS A 145 0.24 24.17 25.88
CA HIS A 145 -0.74 24.40 26.96
C HIS A 145 -2.19 24.59 26.51
N HIS A 146 -2.48 24.61 25.20
CA HIS A 146 -3.85 24.81 24.71
C HIS A 146 -4.61 23.50 24.42
N GLU A 147 -3.91 22.37 24.24
CA GLU A 147 -4.51 21.08 23.84
C GLU A 147 -4.60 20.04 24.98
N MET A 148 -4.50 20.47 26.24
CA MET A 148 -4.69 19.62 27.43
C MET A 148 -5.96 19.95 28.23
N LYS A 149 -6.76 20.96 27.81
CA LYS A 149 -8.00 21.36 28.49
C LYS A 149 -9.30 20.90 27.82
N LYS A 150 -9.26 20.15 26.71
CA LYS A 150 -10.47 19.62 26.03
C LYS A 150 -10.69 18.11 26.17
N LYS A 151 -9.88 17.39 26.95
CA LYS A 151 -10.05 15.94 27.21
C LYS A 151 -10.59 15.61 28.62
N GLN A 152 -11.40 16.49 29.21
CA GLN A 152 -12.22 16.18 30.40
C GLN A 152 -13.63 16.77 30.22
N CYS A 153 -14.37 16.28 29.21
CA CYS A 153 -15.84 16.33 29.19
C CYS A 153 -16.35 15.37 28.10
N SER A 154 -16.32 14.07 28.37
CA SER A 154 -17.13 13.05 27.69
C SER A 154 -17.16 11.79 28.55
N GLU A 155 -17.42 11.97 29.85
CA GLU A 155 -17.89 10.93 30.75
C GLU A 155 -18.80 11.62 31.78
N ARG A 156 -20.02 11.93 31.29
CA ARG A 156 -21.27 11.97 32.05
C ARG A 156 -22.42 12.05 31.07
#